data_AF-A0A433A025-F1
#
_entry.id   AF-A0A433A025-F1
#
_cell.length_a   1.000
_cell.length_b   1.000
_cell.length_c   1.000
_cell.angle_alpha   90.00
_cell.angle_beta   90.00
_cell.angle_gamma   90.00
#
_symmetry.space_group_name_H-M   'P 1'
#
loop_
_entity.id
_entity.type
_entity.pdbx_description
1 polymer ?
#
loop_
_entity_poly.entity_id
_entity_poly.type
_entity_poly.pdbx_seq_one_letter_code
_entity_poly.pdbx_strand_id
1 'polypeptide(L)'
;MRQQFALHGYINWLLAYKHFIFAPCLLDVTKFQKEKIKLNVGGNLFETSLTTLKRDPQSMLAAMFSGRHPLTADADGSYFIDRDGTHFRLILNYLRDLRIPPSVTDDQKM
;
A
#
# COMPACT_ATOMS: atom_id res chain seq x y z
N MET A 1 7.57 30.30 48.15
CA MET A 1 6.36 29.59 47.65
C MET A 1 6.03 29.96 46.18
N ARG A 2 6.98 29.97 45.23
CA ARG A 2 6.69 30.27 43.80
C ARG A 2 7.73 29.67 42.83
N GLN A 3 8.00 28.37 42.87
CA GLN A 3 8.85 27.72 41.85
C GLN A 3 8.38 26.33 41.35
N GLN A 4 7.22 25.80 41.80
CA GLN A 4 6.83 24.42 41.44
C GLN A 4 6.05 24.29 40.11
N PHE A 5 5.46 25.36 39.56
CA PHE A 5 4.54 25.26 38.41
C PHE A 5 5.21 25.13 37.03
N ALA A 6 6.48 25.48 36.89
CA ALA A 6 7.18 25.48 35.59
C ALA A 6 7.54 24.06 35.09
N LEU A 7 7.81 23.12 36.00
CA LEU A 7 8.27 21.78 35.65
C LEU A 7 7.15 20.90 35.09
N HIS A 8 5.92 21.07 35.57
CA HIS A 8 4.76 20.33 35.07
C HIS A 8 4.41 20.69 33.61
N GLY A 9 4.57 21.95 33.24
CA GLY A 9 4.42 22.42 31.85
C GLY A 9 5.50 21.85 30.93
N TYR A 10 6.75 21.79 31.41
CA TYR A 10 7.87 21.26 30.63
C TYR A 10 7.79 19.75 30.39
N ILE A 11 7.28 18.97 31.37
CA ILE A 11 7.07 17.52 31.20
C ILE A 11 5.95 17.24 30.22
N ASN A 12 4.82 17.95 30.31
CA ASN A 12 3.75 17.83 29.31
C ASN A 12 4.19 18.28 27.91
N TRP A 13 5.05 19.31 27.83
CA TRP A 13 5.67 19.74 26.57
C TRP A 13 6.60 18.67 26.00
N LEU A 14 7.46 18.03 26.80
CA LEU A 14 8.33 16.92 26.37
C LEU A 14 7.55 15.66 25.95
N LEU A 15 6.45 15.33 26.64
CA LEU A 15 5.59 14.20 26.28
C LEU A 15 4.86 14.46 24.95
N ALA A 16 4.37 15.68 24.73
CA ALA A 16 3.78 16.09 23.45
C ALA A 16 4.81 16.11 22.31
N TYR A 17 6.04 16.58 22.58
CA TYR A 17 7.11 16.68 21.58
C TYR A 17 7.67 15.31 21.17
N LYS A 18 7.74 14.34 22.10
CA LYS A 18 8.09 12.94 21.79
C LYS A 18 7.06 12.26 20.87
N HIS A 19 5.79 12.66 20.93
CA HIS A 19 4.76 12.14 20.03
C HIS A 19 4.80 12.76 18.61
N PHE A 20 5.39 13.95 18.45
CA PHE A 20 5.28 14.72 17.19
C PHE A 20 6.47 14.55 16.23
N ILE A 21 7.65 14.12 16.71
CA ILE A 21 8.86 14.01 15.88
C ILE A 21 9.12 12.59 15.35
N PHE A 22 8.64 11.52 16.02
CA PHE A 22 9.08 10.14 15.72
C PHE A 22 8.00 9.21 15.11
N ALA A 23 6.76 9.65 15.01
CA ALA A 23 5.62 8.82 14.58
C ALA A 23 5.39 8.66 13.06
N PRO A 24 5.78 9.58 12.14
CA PRO A 24 5.30 9.49 10.75
C PRO A 24 5.87 8.30 9.97
N CYS A 25 7.12 7.90 10.23
CA CYS A 25 7.76 6.79 9.53
C CYS A 25 7.20 5.42 9.97
N LEU A 26 6.91 5.24 11.26
CA LEU A 26 6.42 3.96 11.80
C LEU A 26 4.95 3.69 11.44
N LEU A 27 4.14 4.74 11.28
CA LEU A 27 2.75 4.61 10.82
C LEU A 27 2.67 4.13 9.37
N ASP A 28 3.58 4.57 8.50
CA ASP A 28 3.57 4.19 7.09
C ASP A 28 4.00 2.73 6.88
N VAL A 29 5.06 2.28 7.57
CA VAL A 29 5.52 0.88 7.50
C VAL A 29 4.44 -0.09 8.02
N THR A 30 3.77 0.26 9.11
CA THR A 30 2.69 -0.58 9.67
C THR A 30 1.43 -0.59 8.82
N LYS A 31 1.17 0.46 8.03
CA LYS A 31 0.05 0.53 7.08
C LYS A 31 0.22 -0.50 5.96
N PHE A 32 1.39 -0.59 5.34
CA PHE A 32 1.64 -1.58 4.27
C PHE A 32 1.53 -3.02 4.76
N GLN A 33 1.90 -3.29 6.02
CA GLN A 33 1.77 -4.63 6.61
C GLN A 33 0.30 -5.02 6.85
N LYS A 34 -0.55 -4.05 7.24
CA LYS A 34 -1.98 -4.29 7.48
C LYS A 34 -2.80 -4.40 6.20
N GLU A 35 -2.34 -3.79 5.12
CA GLU A 35 -3.03 -3.76 3.82
C GLU A 35 -2.55 -4.85 2.85
N LYS A 36 -1.78 -5.83 3.34
CA LYS A 36 -1.26 -6.93 2.51
C LYS A 36 -2.42 -7.76 1.96
N ILE A 37 -2.38 -8.02 0.66
CA ILE A 37 -3.38 -8.77 -0.09
C ILE A 37 -2.71 -9.77 -1.03
N LYS A 38 -3.32 -10.95 -1.16
CA LYS A 38 -2.90 -12.01 -2.07
C LYS A 38 -3.79 -12.01 -3.31
N LEU A 39 -3.19 -12.16 -4.47
CA LEU A 39 -3.87 -12.22 -5.76
C LEU A 39 -3.47 -13.51 -6.47
N ASN A 40 -4.45 -14.22 -7.01
CA ASN A 40 -4.24 -15.36 -7.89
C ASN A 40 -4.64 -14.95 -9.31
N VAL A 41 -3.66 -14.76 -10.20
CA VAL A 41 -3.88 -14.26 -11.57
C VAL A 41 -3.62 -15.40 -12.54
N GLY A 42 -4.70 -16.06 -12.98
CA GLY A 42 -4.62 -17.20 -13.91
C GLY A 42 -3.72 -18.34 -13.40
N GLY A 43 -3.68 -18.57 -12.08
CA GLY A 43 -2.84 -19.57 -11.43
C GLY A 43 -1.51 -19.03 -10.87
N ASN A 44 -1.15 -17.78 -11.16
CA ASN A 44 0.06 -17.16 -10.64
C ASN A 44 -0.24 -16.37 -9.36
N LEU A 45 0.44 -16.72 -8.27
CA LEU A 45 0.26 -16.06 -6.98
C LEU A 45 1.14 -14.81 -6.85
N PHE A 46 0.51 -13.71 -6.48
CA PHE A 46 1.14 -12.42 -6.20
C PHE A 46 0.74 -11.89 -4.83
N GLU A 47 1.66 -11.17 -4.20
CA GLU A 47 1.38 -10.43 -2.96
C GLU A 47 1.70 -8.95 -3.16
N THR A 48 0.78 -8.11 -2.70
CA THR A 48 0.91 -6.65 -2.79
C THR A 48 0.11 -5.97 -1.67
N SER A 49 -0.02 -4.65 -1.71
CA SER A 49 -0.87 -3.89 -0.77
C SER A 49 -2.09 -3.28 -1.46
N LEU A 50 -3.17 -3.06 -0.71
CA LEU A 50 -4.34 -2.33 -1.21
C LEU A 50 -3.98 -0.91 -1.68
N THR A 51 -3.10 -0.20 -0.97
CA THR A 51 -2.58 1.10 -1.41
C THR A 51 -1.94 1.02 -2.81
N THR A 52 -1.17 -0.02 -3.12
CA THR A 52 -0.58 -0.21 -4.46
C THR A 52 -1.67 -0.46 -5.51
N LEU A 53 -2.65 -1.33 -5.24
CA LEU A 53 -3.71 -1.64 -6.20
C LEU A 53 -4.62 -0.44 -6.50
N LYS A 54 -4.79 0.46 -5.53
CA LYS A 54 -5.59 1.68 -5.65
C LYS A 54 -4.79 2.90 -6.08
N ARG A 55 -3.50 2.72 -6.41
CA ARG A 55 -2.59 3.82 -6.75
C ARG A 55 -3.05 4.60 -7.98
N ASP A 56 -3.58 3.89 -8.98
CA ASP A 56 -4.22 4.48 -10.15
C ASP A 56 -5.75 4.31 -10.04
N PRO A 57 -6.50 5.37 -9.70
CA PRO A 57 -7.96 5.31 -9.53
C PRO A 57 -8.74 4.93 -10.79
N GLN A 58 -8.15 5.08 -11.98
CA GLN A 58 -8.78 4.73 -13.25
C GLN A 58 -8.54 3.26 -13.64
N SER A 59 -7.66 2.57 -12.91
CA SER A 59 -7.36 1.16 -13.18
C SER A 59 -8.49 0.23 -12.75
N MET A 60 -8.62 -0.90 -13.46
CA MET A 60 -9.53 -1.99 -13.10
C MET A 60 -9.29 -2.48 -11.66
N LEU A 61 -8.02 -2.58 -11.25
CA LEU A 61 -7.65 -3.03 -9.91
C LEU A 61 -8.16 -2.07 -8.84
N ALA A 62 -8.02 -0.76 -9.05
CA ALA A 62 -8.58 0.22 -8.13
C ALA A 62 -10.11 0.14 -8.05
N ALA A 63 -10.78 -0.13 -9.17
CA ALA A 63 -12.23 -0.34 -9.19
C ALA A 63 -12.63 -1.61 -8.41
N MET A 64 -11.99 -2.75 -8.66
CA MET A 64 -12.25 -4.00 -7.93
C MET A 64 -12.09 -3.81 -6.41
N PHE A 65 -10.96 -3.22 -5.98
CA PHE A 65 -10.64 -3.00 -4.57
C PHE A 65 -11.18 -1.66 -4.02
N SER A 66 -12.14 -1.04 -4.70
CA SER A 66 -12.79 0.19 -4.24
C SER A 66 -13.76 -0.04 -3.09
N GLY A 67 -14.16 -1.30 -2.85
CA GLY A 67 -15.22 -1.67 -1.92
C GLY A 67 -16.63 -1.52 -2.50
N ARG A 68 -16.75 -1.11 -3.77
CA ARG A 68 -18.05 -1.00 -4.47
C ARG A 68 -18.50 -2.31 -5.11
N HIS A 69 -17.58 -3.24 -5.31
CA HIS A 69 -17.86 -4.55 -5.89
C HIS A 69 -17.70 -5.63 -4.81
N PRO A 70 -18.64 -6.59 -4.70
CA PRO A 70 -18.45 -7.73 -3.83
C PRO A 70 -17.30 -8.57 -4.38
N LEU A 71 -16.23 -8.69 -3.60
CA LEU A 71 -15.12 -9.57 -3.90
C LEU A 71 -15.17 -10.75 -2.94
N THR A 72 -15.09 -11.96 -3.49
CA THR A 72 -14.98 -13.18 -2.70
C THR A 72 -13.52 -13.61 -2.71
N ALA A 73 -12.93 -13.73 -1.53
CA ALA A 73 -11.62 -14.35 -1.38
C ALA A 73 -11.76 -15.88 -1.36
N ASP A 74 -10.77 -16.57 -1.91
CA ASP A 74 -10.61 -18.01 -1.81
C ASP A 74 -10.26 -18.43 -0.38
N ALA A 75 -10.29 -19.74 -0.12
CA ALA A 75 -10.02 -20.32 1.20
C ALA A 75 -8.65 -19.94 1.77
N ASP A 76 -7.68 -19.61 0.93
CA ASP A 76 -6.32 -19.19 1.29
C ASP A 76 -6.18 -17.66 1.49
N GLY A 77 -7.29 -16.92 1.33
CA GLY A 77 -7.37 -15.47 1.40
C GLY A 77 -6.91 -14.75 0.14
N SER A 78 -6.70 -15.47 -0.97
CA SER A 78 -6.35 -14.88 -2.26
C SER A 78 -7.59 -14.44 -3.05
N TYR A 79 -7.43 -13.42 -3.90
CA TYR A 79 -8.48 -13.00 -4.83
C TYR A 79 -8.13 -13.47 -6.23
N PHE A 80 -9.02 -14.24 -6.84
CA PHE A 80 -8.83 -14.73 -8.20
C PHE A 80 -9.11 -13.66 -9.25
N ILE A 81 -8.22 -13.57 -10.23
CA ILE A 81 -8.32 -12.72 -11.41
C ILE A 81 -8.12 -13.62 -12.62
N ASP A 82 -9.16 -13.69 -13.45
CA ASP A 82 -9.17 -14.49 -14.68
C ASP A 82 -8.37 -13.80 -15.81
N ARG A 83 -7.05 -13.71 -15.62
CA ARG A 83 -6.10 -13.13 -16.58
C ARG A 83 -4.78 -13.89 -16.56
N ASP A 84 -4.02 -13.80 -17.65
CA ASP A 84 -2.66 -14.34 -17.72
C ASP A 84 -1.73 -13.60 -16.74
N GLY A 85 -1.13 -14.35 -15.81
CA GLY A 85 -0.20 -13.84 -14.82
C GLY A 85 1.20 -13.51 -15.35
N THR A 86 1.56 -13.96 -16.56
CA THR A 86 2.90 -13.80 -17.15
C THR A 86 3.38 -12.35 -17.11
N HIS A 87 2.50 -11.41 -17.49
CA HIS A 87 2.82 -9.98 -17.57
C HIS A 87 2.35 -9.18 -16.35
N PHE A 88 1.69 -9.83 -15.38
CA PHE A 88 1.08 -9.14 -14.24
C PHE A 88 2.13 -8.47 -13.33
N ARG A 89 3.36 -9.00 -13.31
CA ARG A 89 4.49 -8.37 -12.61
C ARG A 89 4.77 -6.95 -13.11
N LEU A 90 4.65 -6.70 -14.42
CA LEU A 90 4.87 -5.39 -15.02
C LEU A 90 3.80 -4.39 -14.57
N ILE A 91 2.55 -4.85 -14.49
CA ILE A 91 1.43 -4.05 -13.97
C ILE A 91 1.67 -3.66 -12.51
N LEU A 92 2.10 -4.61 -11.67
CA LEU A 92 2.41 -4.31 -10.27
C LEU A 92 3.58 -3.34 -10.12
N ASN A 93 4.62 -3.48 -10.95
CA ASN A 93 5.75 -2.55 -10.94
C ASN A 93 5.32 -1.15 -11.38
N TYR A 94 4.50 -1.05 -12.44
CA TYR A 94 3.88 0.21 -12.84
C TYR A 94 3.09 0.84 -11.67
N LEU A 95 2.26 0.07 -10.96
CA LEU A 95 1.48 0.62 -9.83
C LEU A 95 2.32 1.01 -8.61
N ARG A 96 3.53 0.46 -8.45
CA ARG A 96 4.47 0.84 -7.38
C ARG A 96 5.14 2.18 -7.67
N ASP A 97 5.61 2.37 -8.90
CA ASP A 97 6.45 3.52 -9.27
C ASP A 97 5.69 4.59 -10.07
N LEU A 98 4.47 4.29 -10.54
CA LEU A 98 3.68 5.06 -11.52
C LEU A 98 4.47 5.41 -12.79
N ARG A 99 5.40 4.54 -13.16
CA ARG A 99 6.26 4.65 -14.34
C ARG A 99 6.19 3.37 -15.15
N ILE A 100 6.20 3.52 -16.47
CA ILE A 100 6.25 2.38 -17.38
C ILE A 100 7.63 1.72 -17.23
N PRO A 101 7.70 0.40 -16.93
CA PRO A 101 8.98 -0.29 -16.86
C PRO A 101 9.75 -0.17 -18.18
N PRO A 102 11.08 0.09 -18.15
CA PRO A 102 11.88 0.23 -19.37
C PRO A 102 11.79 -0.98 -20.31
N SER A 103 11.62 -2.17 -19.72
CA SER A 103 11.45 -3.44 -20.46
C SER A 103 10.22 -3.48 -21.37
N VAL A 104 9.24 -2.59 -21.19
CA VAL A 104 8.06 -2.47 -22.05
C VAL A 104 8.28 -1.45 -23.18
N THR A 105 9.17 -0.48 -22.96
CA THR A 105 9.39 0.62 -23.91
C THR A 105 10.37 0.26 -25.02
N ASP A 106 11.19 -0.78 -24.85
CA ASP A 106 12.18 -1.19 -25.85
C ASP A 106 11.55 -1.95 -27.04
N ASP A 107 10.38 -2.56 -26.85
CA ASP A 107 9.67 -3.32 -27.91
C ASP A 107 8.97 -2.40 -28.93
N GLN A 108 8.82 -1.10 -28.64
CA GLN A 108 8.21 -0.14 -29.57
C GLN A 108 9.15 0.37 -30.67
N LYS A 109 10.33 -0.27 -30.83
CA LYS A 109 11.35 0.11 -31.81
C LYS A 109 11.54 -0.88 -32.97
N MET A 110 10.63 -1.85 -33.15
CA MET A 110 10.59 -2.74 -34.31
C MET A 110 9.41 -2.44 -35.23
#